data_AF-A0A7L4R257-F1
#
_entry.id   AF-A0A7L4R257-F1
#
_cell.length_a   1.000
_cell.length_b   1.000
_cell.length_c   1.000
_cell.angle_alpha   90.00
_cell.angle_beta   90.00
_cell.angle_gamma   90.00
#
_symmetry.space_group_name_H-M   'P 1'
#
loop_
_entity.id
_entity.type
_entity.pdbx_description
1 polymer ?
#
loop_
_entity_poly.entity_id
_entity_poly.type
_entity_poly.pdbx_seq_one_letter_code
_entity_poly.pdbx_strand_id
1 'polypeptide(L)' 'MVAASPYLVGTATFSNDEMSRNAILKGIDPAEEDAVSYLSDDIVEGDLFGLVLKEPHYSGR' A
#
# COMPACT_ATOMS: atom_id res chain seq x y z
N MET A 1 6.07 14.46 18.94
CA MET A 1 6.77 13.43 18.14
C MET A 1 6.30 13.61 16.70
N VAL A 2 7.22 13.64 15.73
CA VAL A 2 6.85 13.64 14.31
C VAL A 2 6.69 12.18 13.91
N ALA A 3 5.50 11.80 13.45
CA ALA A 3 5.28 10.49 12.86
C ALA A 3 5.94 10.46 11.47
N ALA A 4 6.60 9.37 11.12
CA ALA A 4 7.28 9.18 9.85
C ALA A 4 7.04 7.76 9.36
N SER A 5 6.76 7.60 8.06
CA SER A 5 6.55 6.32 7.41
C SER A 5 7.64 6.08 6.36
N PRO A 6 8.27 4.89 6.33
CA PRO A 6 9.13 4.49 5.23
C PRO A 6 8.29 4.17 4.00
N TYR A 7 8.85 4.43 2.82
CA TYR A 7 8.20 4.08 1.56
C TYR A 7 9.21 3.80 0.45
N LEU A 8 8.77 3.03 -0.53
CA LEU A 8 9.46 2.84 -1.81
C LEU A 8 8.63 3.51 -2.90
N VAL A 9 9.22 4.38 -3.71
CA VAL A 9 8.51 5.05 -4.81
C VAL A 9 9.03 4.60 -6.17
N GLY A 10 8.11 4.41 -7.11
CA GLY A 10 8.43 4.08 -8.50
C GLY A 10 7.38 4.62 -9.46
N THR A 11 7.72 4.71 -10.74
CA THR A 11 6.77 5.06 -11.79
C THR A 11 6.33 3.79 -12.52
N ALA A 12 5.04 3.71 -12.84
CA ALA A 12 4.46 2.60 -13.59
C ALA A 12 3.42 3.11 -14.59
N THR A 13 3.18 2.31 -15.63
CA THR A 13 2.08 2.55 -16.58
C THR A 13 1.08 1.42 -16.42
N PHE A 14 -0.17 1.77 -16.09
CA PHE A 14 -1.30 0.85 -16.11
C PHE A 14 -1.97 0.95 -17.47
N SER A 15 -2.27 -0.20 -18.07
CA SER A 15 -3.02 -0.27 -19.32
C SER A 15 -4.18 -1.23 -19.18
N ASN A 16 -5.33 -0.83 -19.71
CA ASN A 16 -6.49 -1.69 -19.93
C ASN A 16 -6.94 -1.54 -21.40
N ASP A 17 -7.98 -2.27 -21.80
CA ASP A 17 -8.43 -2.32 -23.20
C ASP A 17 -8.83 -0.94 -23.76
N GLU A 18 -9.17 0.01 -22.90
CA GLU A 18 -9.65 1.34 -23.29
C GLU A 18 -8.54 2.41 -23.24
N MET A 19 -7.55 2.28 -22.35
CA MET A 19 -6.61 3.36 -22.06
C MET A 19 -5.35 2.90 -21.32
N SER A 20 -4.26 3.65 -21.54
CA SER A 20 -3.05 3.61 -20.71
C SER A 20 -2.90 4.88 -19.88
N ARG A 21 -2.56 4.74 -18.59
CA ARG A 21 -2.26 5.86 -17.68
C ARG A 21 -0.96 5.62 -16.91
N ASN A 22 -0.19 6.68 -16.75
CA ASN A 22 0.99 6.67 -15.91
C ASN A 22 0.59 6.99 -14.47
N ALA A 23 1.18 6.29 -13.51
CA ALA A 23 0.96 6.49 -12.10
C ALA A 23 2.29 6.42 -11.34
N ILE A 24 2.35 7.15 -10.24
CA ILE A 24 3.40 6.99 -9.23
C ILE A 24 2.88 5.95 -8.25
N LEU A 25 3.65 4.88 -8.06
CA LEU A 25 3.39 3.85 -7.07
C LEU A 25 4.24 4.09 -5.84
N LYS A 26 3.60 4.07 -4.68
CA LYS A 26 4.24 4.16 -3.36
C LYS A 26 3.97 2.85 -2.62
N GLY A 27 5.01 2.02 -2.47
CA GLY A 27 4.99 0.90 -1.54
C GLY A 27 5.12 1.44 -0.12
N ILE A 28 4.19 1.06 0.76
CA ILE A 28 4.06 1.55 2.13
C ILE A 28 3.93 0.39 3.10
N ASP A 29 4.29 0.62 4.37
CA ASP A 29 3.71 -0.12 5.47
C ASP A 29 2.35 0.53 5.81
N PRO A 30 1.22 -0.20 5.70
CA PRO A 30 -0.10 0.35 5.94
C PRO A 30 -0.28 1.02 7.30
N ALA A 31 0.24 0.43 8.37
CA ALA A 31 0.05 0.94 9.73
C ALA A 31 0.90 2.18 10.00
N GLU A 32 2.15 2.18 9.53
CA GLU A 32 3.03 3.33 9.69
C GLU A 32 2.59 4.51 8.80
N GLU A 33 2.10 4.25 7.59
CA GLU A 33 1.60 5.29 6.69
C GLU A 33 0.30 5.91 7.23
N ASP A 34 -0.64 5.09 7.68
CA ASP A 34 -1.93 5.57 8.21
C ASP A 34 -1.75 6.42 9.47
N ALA A 35 -0.74 6.13 10.29
CA ALA A 35 -0.38 6.96 11.45
C ALA A 35 0.11 8.37 11.08
N VAL A 36 0.51 8.61 9.83
CA VAL A 36 1.01 9.90 9.32
C VAL A 36 -0.04 10.61 8.47
N SER A 37 -0.65 9.88 7.52
CA SER A 37 -1.51 10.46 6.48
C SER A 37 -2.99 10.18 6.68
N TYR A 38 -3.36 9.31 7.63
CA TYR A 38 -4.75 8.87 7.84
C TYR A 38 -5.38 8.33 6.55
N LEU A 39 -4.57 7.67 5.71
CA LEU A 39 -4.96 7.19 4.39
C LEU A 39 -6.21 6.31 4.41
N SER A 40 -6.43 5.56 5.50
CA SER A 40 -7.61 4.72 5.66
C SER A 40 -8.94 5.49 5.67
N ASP A 41 -8.92 6.76 6.10
CA ASP A 41 -10.13 7.62 6.13
C ASP A 41 -10.57 8.07 4.73
N ASP A 42 -9.65 8.09 3.76
CA ASP A 42 -9.89 8.57 2.40
C ASP A 42 -10.27 7.45 1.41
N ILE A 43 -10.22 6.19 1.83
CA ILE A 43 -10.53 5.03 0.97
C ILE A 43 -12.03 4.87 0.81
N VAL A 44 -12.51 4.94 -0.44
CA VAL A 44 -13.93 4.74 -0.78
C VAL A 44 -14.30 3.26 -0.83
N GLU A 45 -13.40 2.39 -1.31
CA GLU A 45 -13.61 0.95 -1.45
C GLU A 45 -12.30 0.17 -1.28
N GLY A 46 -12.36 -0.99 -0.60
CA GLY A 46 -11.23 -1.86 -0.32
C GLY A 46 -10.85 -1.90 1.17
N ASP A 47 -9.72 -2.53 1.49
CA ASP A 47 -9.15 -2.62 2.83
C ASP A 47 -7.64 -2.37 2.77
N LEU A 48 -7.19 -1.25 3.36
CA LEU A 48 -5.79 -0.85 3.41
C LEU A 48 -4.89 -1.88 4.12
N PHE A 49 -5.44 -2.58 5.11
CA PHE A 49 -4.71 -3.52 5.97
C PHE A 49 -4.87 -4.97 5.53
N GLY A 50 -5.73 -5.25 4.54
CA GLY A 50 -6.12 -6.60 4.14
C GLY A 50 -5.00 -7.44 3.48
N LEU A 51 -3.88 -6.81 3.11
CA LEU A 51 -2.73 -7.46 2.48
C LEU A 51 -1.54 -7.70 3.42
N VAL A 52 -1.64 -7.28 4.69
CA VAL A 52 -0.62 -7.59 5.70
C VAL A 52 -0.67 -9.11 5.94
N LEU A 53 0.33 -9.82 5.40
CA LEU A 53 0.41 -11.27 5.43
C LEU A 53 0.19 -11.80 6.85
N LYS A 54 -0.87 -12.59 7.03
CA LYS A 54 -0.97 -13.56 8.13
C LYS A 54 0.31 -14.40 8.09
N GLU A 55 1.02 -14.48 9.21
CA GLU A 55 2.34 -15.12 9.32
C GLU A 55 2.50 -16.33 8.40
N PRO A 56 3.61 -16.47 7.65
CA PRO A 56 3.88 -17.72 6.98
C PRO A 56 4.02 -18.78 8.07
N HIS A 57 3.03 -19.67 8.20
CA HIS A 57 3.16 -20.90 8.95
C HIS A 57 4.29 -21.71 8.31
N TYR A 58 5.52 -21.47 8.74
CA TYR A 58 6.63 -22.40 8.51
C TYR A 58 6.34 -23.65 9.34
N SER A 59 5.58 -24.57 8.74
CA SER A 59 5.54 -25.96 9.20
C SER A 59 6.88 -26.58 8.81
N GLY A 60 7.85 -26.45 9.71
CA GLY A 60 9.07 -27.25 9.66
C GLY A 60 8.69 -28.72 9.66
N ARG A 61 9.03 -29.41 8.58
CA ARG A 61 9.25 -30.86 8.58
C ARG A 61 10.71 -31.12 8.84
#